data_AF-A0A1I5EMR2-F1
#
_entry.id   AF-A0A1I5EMR2-F1
#
_cell.length_a   1.000
_cell.length_b   1.000
_cell.length_c   1.000
_cell.angle_alpha   90.00
_cell.angle_beta   90.00
_cell.angle_gamma   90.00
#
_symmetry.space_group_name_H-M   'P 1'
#
loop_
_entity.id
_entity.type
_entity.pdbx_description
1 polymer ?
#
loop_
_entity_poly.entity_id
_entity_poly.type
_entity_poly.pdbx_seq_one_letter_code
_entity_poly.pdbx_strand_id
1 'polypeptide(L)'
;MKKKRIVECLCLLTLLLFSGCSGPNQMEPSGELPKPPSSLPLEKEGEEIVEGITMKLVEGTVSPQGLELEFLNTTDREALFGEDFILRKLVQNQYEDLPVVIEGDYGFEDIGYGLPKGEKVLHEVEWVWLYGDLEEGIYQLEKKIILRKEDSGIELLPYYVVFQIGK
;
A
#
# COMPACT_ATOMS: atom_id res chain seq x y z
N MET A 1 -5.62 -25.55 -75.96
CA MET A 1 -6.06 -26.96 -76.15
C MET A 1 -5.15 -27.89 -75.38
N LYS A 2 -5.75 -28.72 -74.50
CA LYS A 2 -5.32 -30.07 -74.06
C LYS A 2 -3.98 -30.20 -73.32
N LYS A 3 -3.78 -31.00 -72.27
CA LYS A 3 -4.56 -31.83 -71.31
C LYS A 3 -3.44 -32.43 -70.40
N LYS A 4 -3.61 -32.45 -69.06
CA LYS A 4 -3.73 -33.66 -68.19
C LYS A 4 -2.64 -34.74 -68.40
N ARG A 5 -2.05 -35.45 -67.42
CA ARG A 5 -2.21 -35.75 -65.97
C ARG A 5 -1.11 -36.81 -65.65
N ILE A 6 -1.06 -37.34 -64.42
CA ILE A 6 -0.47 -38.61 -63.88
C ILE A 6 0.50 -38.25 -62.74
N VAL A 7 0.18 -38.32 -61.43
CA VAL A 7 -0.36 -39.37 -60.53
C VAL A 7 0.66 -40.48 -60.21
N GLU A 8 0.80 -40.75 -58.91
CA GLU A 8 1.36 -41.92 -58.18
C GLU A 8 2.77 -41.71 -57.58
N CYS A 9 2.93 -41.47 -56.27
CA CYS A 9 2.58 -42.27 -55.06
C CYS A 9 3.63 -43.36 -54.77
N LEU A 10 4.55 -43.08 -53.85
CA LEU A 10 5.24 -44.12 -53.09
C LEU A 10 5.28 -43.71 -51.62
N CYS A 11 4.45 -44.40 -50.83
CA CYS A 11 4.32 -44.23 -49.40
C CYS A 11 5.48 -44.89 -48.64
N LEU A 12 5.62 -44.46 -47.37
CA LEU A 12 6.17 -45.18 -46.22
C LEU A 12 7.70 -45.14 -46.06
N LEU A 13 8.19 -44.38 -45.07
CA LEU A 13 8.58 -44.95 -43.77
C LEU A 13 8.90 -43.84 -42.74
N THR A 14 8.02 -43.77 -41.74
CA THR A 14 8.30 -43.59 -40.30
C THR A 14 8.95 -42.30 -39.77
N LEU A 15 8.06 -41.47 -39.18
CA LEU A 15 8.05 -41.07 -37.75
C LEU A 15 9.38 -40.67 -37.13
N LEU A 16 9.54 -39.36 -36.87
CA LEU A 16 9.82 -38.83 -35.53
C LEU A 16 9.25 -37.39 -35.42
N LEU A 17 8.34 -37.24 -34.47
CA LEU A 17 7.73 -35.99 -33.98
C LEU A 17 8.86 -35.15 -33.33
N PHE A 18 8.94 -33.83 -33.46
CA PHE A 18 7.99 -32.82 -32.99
C PHE A 18 7.88 -31.66 -33.98
N SER A 19 6.72 -31.52 -34.61
CA SER A 19 6.32 -30.34 -35.36
C SER A 19 5.95 -29.23 -34.38
N GLY A 20 6.78 -28.19 -34.35
CA GLY A 20 6.27 -26.85 -34.07
C GLY A 20 5.24 -26.48 -35.14
N CYS A 21 4.13 -25.89 -34.70
CA CYS A 21 3.17 -25.26 -35.60
C CYS A 21 2.85 -23.87 -35.04
N SER A 22 3.42 -22.87 -35.69
CA SER A 22 2.88 -21.52 -35.75
C SER A 22 1.63 -21.54 -36.62
N GLY A 23 0.53 -20.96 -36.14
CA GLY A 23 -0.71 -20.74 -36.90
C GLY A 23 -1.76 -20.01 -36.05
N PRO A 24 -2.53 -19.07 -36.62
CA PRO A 24 -3.03 -17.89 -35.91
C PRO A 24 -4.37 -18.16 -35.22
N ASN A 25 -4.52 -17.69 -33.98
CA ASN A 25 -5.81 -17.63 -33.32
C ASN A 25 -6.16 -16.19 -32.96
N GLN A 26 -7.45 -15.95 -33.11
CA GLN A 26 -8.11 -14.68 -33.21
C GLN A 26 -8.09 -13.90 -31.90
N MET A 27 -8.20 -12.59 -32.07
CA MET A 27 -8.37 -11.60 -31.02
C MET A 27 -9.74 -11.81 -30.36
N GLU A 28 -9.75 -12.28 -29.12
CA GLU A 28 -10.88 -12.17 -28.19
C GLU A 28 -10.47 -11.14 -27.12
N PRO A 29 -11.27 -10.09 -26.87
CA PRO A 29 -10.95 -9.07 -25.89
C PRO A 29 -11.27 -9.60 -24.48
N SER A 30 -10.31 -10.25 -23.83
CA SER A 30 -10.41 -10.54 -22.40
C SER A 30 -10.10 -9.26 -21.62
N GLY A 31 -11.16 -8.50 -21.31
CA GLY A 31 -11.11 -7.48 -20.28
C GLY A 31 -10.88 -8.13 -18.93
N GLU A 32 -9.62 -8.27 -18.52
CA GLU A 32 -9.27 -8.37 -17.11
C GLU A 32 -8.62 -7.05 -16.70
N LEU A 33 -9.38 -6.25 -15.95
CA LEU A 33 -8.85 -5.15 -15.16
C LEU A 33 -7.70 -5.70 -14.28
N PRO A 34 -6.56 -5.00 -14.11
CA PRO A 34 -5.54 -5.44 -13.17
C PRO A 34 -6.20 -5.71 -11.81
N LYS A 35 -6.04 -6.94 -11.33
CA LYS A 35 -6.62 -7.41 -10.07
C LYS A 35 -6.08 -6.51 -8.95
N PRO A 36 -6.94 -5.80 -8.19
CA PRO A 36 -6.48 -4.98 -7.08
C PRO A 36 -5.72 -5.88 -6.09
N PRO A 37 -4.66 -5.36 -5.42
CA PRO A 37 -3.99 -6.12 -4.39
C PRO A 37 -5.02 -6.64 -3.40
N SER A 38 -5.04 -7.96 -3.30
CA SER A 38 -5.92 -8.76 -2.47
C SER A 38 -5.92 -8.22 -1.03
N SER A 39 -7.00 -7.53 -0.66
CA SER A 39 -7.49 -7.32 0.71
C SER A 39 -6.37 -7.25 1.75
N LEU A 40 -5.82 -6.06 1.99
CA LEU A 40 -5.18 -5.80 3.28
C LEU A 40 -6.23 -6.14 4.36
N PRO A 41 -5.91 -7.02 5.33
CA PRO A 41 -6.87 -7.33 6.38
C PRO A 41 -7.26 -6.03 7.11
N LEU A 42 -8.49 -5.98 7.62
CA LEU A 42 -8.83 -5.04 8.70
C LEU A 42 -7.99 -5.41 9.93
N GLU A 43 -6.69 -5.06 9.91
CA GLU A 43 -5.84 -5.16 11.08
C GLU A 43 -6.23 -4.00 12.02
N LYS A 44 -6.37 -4.39 13.28
CA LYS A 44 -7.16 -3.68 14.28
C LYS A 44 -6.50 -2.35 14.65
N GLU A 45 -7.33 -1.40 15.04
CA GLU A 45 -6.88 -0.19 15.75
C GLU A 45 -5.87 -0.55 16.85
N GLY A 46 -4.71 0.10 16.83
CA GLY A 46 -3.77 0.07 17.94
C GLY A 46 -3.09 -1.26 18.21
N GLU A 47 -2.96 -2.15 17.21
CA GLU A 47 -2.12 -3.33 17.38
C GLU A 47 -0.66 -2.88 17.56
N GLU A 48 -0.15 -3.16 18.76
CA GLU A 48 1.23 -2.96 19.12
C GLU A 48 2.10 -3.91 18.28
N ILE A 49 2.68 -3.39 17.20
CA ILE A 49 3.50 -4.19 16.27
C ILE A 49 4.79 -4.64 16.96
N VAL A 50 5.35 -3.77 17.78
CA VAL A 50 6.48 -4.06 18.65
C VAL A 50 6.06 -3.79 20.07
N GLU A 51 6.11 -4.82 20.92
CA GLU A 51 5.86 -4.68 22.35
C GLU A 51 6.71 -3.55 22.95
N GLY A 52 6.04 -2.62 23.60
CA GLY A 52 6.57 -1.39 24.16
C GLY A 52 6.47 -0.16 23.28
N ILE A 53 6.08 -0.26 21.99
CA ILE A 53 5.95 0.90 21.09
C ILE A 53 4.50 1.07 20.67
N THR A 54 3.94 2.25 20.93
CA THR A 54 2.54 2.57 20.58
C THR A 54 2.43 3.88 19.82
N MET A 55 1.43 3.95 18.95
CA MET A 55 0.93 5.16 18.29
C MET A 55 -0.57 5.21 18.52
N LYS A 56 -1.06 6.30 19.09
CA LYS A 56 -2.47 6.47 19.46
C LYS A 56 -3.00 7.81 18.97
N LEU A 57 -4.28 7.83 18.65
CA LEU A 57 -5.00 9.06 18.41
C LEU A 57 -5.22 9.81 19.73
N VAL A 58 -4.93 11.11 19.76
CA VAL A 58 -5.30 11.97 20.90
C VAL A 58 -6.79 12.30 20.79
N GLU A 59 -7.56 11.92 21.81
CA GLU A 59 -9.01 12.12 21.85
C GLU A 59 -9.38 13.60 21.69
N GLY A 60 -10.39 13.87 20.86
CA GLY A 60 -10.91 15.23 20.63
C GLY A 60 -10.10 16.10 19.68
N THR A 61 -9.05 15.56 19.04
CA THR A 61 -8.22 16.31 18.08
C THR A 61 -8.58 16.09 16.62
N VAL A 62 -9.39 15.06 16.32
CA VAL A 62 -9.82 14.74 14.95
C VAL A 62 -10.65 15.88 14.36
N SER A 63 -10.22 16.35 13.19
CA SER A 63 -10.91 17.34 12.37
C SER A 63 -10.80 16.98 10.88
N PRO A 64 -11.56 17.62 9.98
CA PRO A 64 -11.37 17.44 8.54
C PRO A 64 -9.97 17.82 8.02
N GLN A 65 -9.20 18.62 8.77
CA GLN A 65 -7.89 19.17 8.38
C GLN A 65 -6.69 18.39 8.95
N GLY A 66 -6.89 17.73 10.09
CA GLY A 66 -5.80 17.17 10.86
C GLY A 66 -6.24 16.42 12.10
N LEU A 67 -5.27 15.80 12.76
CA LEU A 67 -5.40 15.21 14.09
C LEU A 67 -4.06 15.28 14.84
N GLU A 68 -4.05 14.94 16.12
CA GLU A 68 -2.84 14.77 16.90
C GLU A 68 -2.62 13.29 17.27
N LEU A 69 -1.37 12.84 17.17
CA LEU A 69 -0.93 11.50 17.57
C LEU A 69 -0.10 11.58 18.85
N GLU A 70 -0.29 10.60 19.74
CA GLU A 70 0.58 10.31 20.88
C GLU A 70 1.41 9.06 20.58
N PHE A 71 2.72 9.21 20.62
CA PHE A 71 3.68 8.11 20.55
C PHE A 71 4.27 7.81 21.92
N LEU A 72 4.54 6.53 22.18
CA LEU A 72 5.27 6.09 23.36
C LEU A 72 6.18 4.92 22.99
N ASN A 73 7.45 5.01 23.39
CA ASN A 73 8.41 3.92 23.33
C ASN A 73 8.85 3.55 24.74
N THR A 74 8.61 2.33 25.19
CA THR A 74 9.05 1.81 26.50
C THR A 74 10.19 0.79 26.38
N THR A 75 10.63 0.51 25.16
CA THR A 75 11.77 -0.37 24.87
C THR A 75 13.11 0.31 25.15
N ASP A 76 14.19 -0.46 25.15
CA ASP A 76 15.56 0.07 25.18
C ASP A 76 16.13 0.39 23.78
N ARG A 77 15.32 0.25 22.72
CA ARG A 77 15.74 0.47 21.33
C ARG A 77 15.52 1.93 20.95
N GLU A 78 16.44 2.49 20.18
CA GLU A 78 16.26 3.79 19.53
C GLU A 78 15.14 3.69 18.49
N ALA A 79 14.16 4.58 18.58
CA ALA A 79 13.06 4.69 17.63
C ALA A 79 12.83 6.14 17.26
N LEU A 80 12.42 6.39 16.02
CA LEU A 80 12.02 7.71 15.52
C LEU A 80 10.93 7.58 14.45
N PHE A 81 10.25 8.66 14.13
CA PHE A 81 9.28 8.73 13.02
C PHE A 81 9.52 9.99 12.18
N GLY A 82 9.04 9.99 10.94
CA GLY A 82 9.17 11.09 9.99
C GLY A 82 7.92 11.98 9.88
N GLU A 83 7.99 13.00 9.04
CA GLU A 83 6.83 13.78 8.61
C GLU A 83 5.86 12.98 7.73
N ASP A 84 6.35 11.96 7.02
CA ASP A 84 5.55 11.19 6.09
C ASP A 84 4.35 10.49 6.75
N PHE A 85 3.26 10.45 6.00
CA PHE A 85 2.05 9.70 6.35
C PHE A 85 1.28 9.30 5.09
N ILE A 86 0.38 8.33 5.22
CA ILE A 86 -0.56 7.94 4.17
C ILE A 86 -1.97 7.97 4.77
N LEU A 87 -2.92 8.57 4.05
CA LEU A 87 -4.34 8.51 4.37
C LEU A 87 -5.08 7.54 3.45
N ARG A 88 -5.94 6.73 4.04
CA ARG A 88 -6.86 5.82 3.34
C ARG A 88 -8.28 6.04 3.79
N LYS A 89 -9.25 5.90 2.88
CA LYS A 89 -10.69 5.92 3.19
C LYS A 89 -11.26 4.51 3.14
N LEU A 90 -12.15 4.18 4.07
CA LEU A 90 -12.91 2.95 4.03
C LEU A 90 -14.00 3.05 2.95
N VAL A 91 -13.84 2.29 1.87
CA VAL A 91 -14.78 2.20 0.74
C VAL A 91 -15.11 0.72 0.53
N GLN A 92 -16.39 0.38 0.53
CA GLN A 92 -16.85 -1.00 0.29
C GLN A 92 -16.12 -2.07 1.16
N ASN A 93 -15.91 -1.74 2.45
CA ASN A 93 -15.20 -2.56 3.44
C ASN A 93 -13.70 -2.78 3.16
N GLN A 94 -13.07 -1.95 2.33
CA GLN A 94 -11.63 -1.95 2.08
C GLN A 94 -11.07 -0.54 2.25
N TYR A 95 -9.82 -0.45 2.72
CA TYR A 95 -9.12 0.83 2.78
C TYR A 95 -8.46 1.10 1.44
N GLU A 96 -8.81 2.23 0.83
CA GLU A 96 -8.24 2.72 -0.42
C GLU A 96 -7.43 3.99 -0.15
N ASP A 97 -6.21 4.08 -0.69
CA ASP A 97 -5.37 5.28 -0.60
C ASP A 97 -6.12 6.50 -1.15
N LEU A 98 -6.09 7.60 -0.40
CA LEU A 98 -6.66 8.84 -0.89
C LEU A 98 -5.80 9.39 -2.05
N PRO A 99 -6.44 9.89 -3.12
CA PRO A 99 -5.71 10.64 -4.13
C PRO A 99 -5.24 11.97 -3.55
N VAL A 100 -4.02 12.38 -3.90
CA VAL A 100 -3.51 13.72 -3.56
C VAL A 100 -4.18 14.78 -4.42
N VAL A 101 -4.35 16.00 -3.89
CA VAL A 101 -5.04 17.10 -4.58
C VAL A 101 -4.11 17.99 -5.41
N ILE A 102 -2.81 17.83 -5.25
CA ILE A 102 -1.78 18.63 -5.92
C ILE A 102 -1.36 18.00 -7.25
N GLU A 103 -1.05 18.86 -8.22
CA GLU A 103 -0.47 18.44 -9.51
C GLU A 103 1.06 18.40 -9.43
N GLY A 104 1.65 17.34 -9.98
CA GLY A 104 3.10 17.17 -10.03
C GLY A 104 3.68 16.37 -8.86
N ASP A 105 4.99 16.49 -8.67
CA ASP A 105 5.71 15.77 -7.61
C ASP A 105 5.53 16.48 -6.26
N TYR A 106 5.45 15.68 -5.20
CA TYR A 106 5.39 16.16 -3.83
C TYR A 106 6.36 15.39 -2.94
N GLY A 107 6.64 15.96 -1.78
CA GLY A 107 7.53 15.34 -0.80
C GLY A 107 7.28 15.91 0.59
N PHE A 108 7.72 15.15 1.58
CA PHE A 108 7.73 15.55 2.98
C PHE A 108 9.11 16.11 3.34
N GLU A 109 9.17 16.96 4.36
CA GLU A 109 10.46 17.33 4.95
C GLU A 109 11.09 16.11 5.61
N ASP A 110 12.41 15.94 5.43
CA ASP A 110 13.16 14.82 6.00
C ASP A 110 13.57 15.15 7.45
N ILE A 111 12.58 15.16 8.34
CA ILE A 111 12.74 15.41 9.77
C ILE A 111 12.51 14.11 10.53
N GLY A 112 13.46 13.76 11.42
CA GLY A 112 13.34 12.62 12.32
C GLY A 112 12.97 13.05 13.74
N TYR A 113 11.78 12.65 14.20
CA TYR A 113 11.30 12.85 15.57
C TYR A 113 11.66 11.65 16.43
N GLY A 114 12.57 11.83 17.37
CA GLY A 114 12.96 10.76 18.31
C GLY A 114 11.82 10.37 19.25
N LEU A 115 11.80 9.09 19.65
CA LEU A 115 10.91 8.54 20.67
C LEU A 115 11.72 8.11 21.90
N PRO A 116 12.00 9.03 22.86
CA PRO A 116 12.75 8.70 24.06
C PRO A 116 12.04 7.66 24.91
N LYS A 117 12.81 6.82 25.59
CA LYS A 117 12.27 5.74 26.44
C LYS A 117 11.41 6.31 27.57
N GLY A 118 10.15 5.88 27.63
CA GLY A 118 9.19 6.22 28.69
C GLY A 118 8.58 7.61 28.55
N GLU A 119 8.90 8.35 27.50
CA GLU A 119 8.36 9.69 27.25
C GLU A 119 7.29 9.63 26.16
N LYS A 120 6.20 10.38 26.39
CA LYS A 120 5.14 10.58 25.40
C LYS A 120 5.54 11.71 24.47
N VAL A 121 5.41 11.47 23.17
CA VAL A 121 5.65 12.47 22.13
C VAL A 121 4.33 12.75 21.43
N LEU A 122 3.92 14.02 21.41
CA LEU A 122 2.75 14.47 20.65
C LEU A 122 3.19 14.99 19.28
N HIS A 123 2.42 14.70 18.25
CA HIS A 123 2.69 15.15 16.89
C HIS A 123 1.39 15.45 16.16
N GLU A 124 1.24 16.70 15.73
CA GLU A 124 0.16 17.15 14.87
C GLU A 124 0.41 16.68 13.43
N VAL A 125 -0.61 16.08 12.83
CA VAL A 125 -0.60 15.73 11.40
C VAL A 125 -1.61 16.61 10.68
N GLU A 126 -1.10 17.45 9.78
CA GLU A 126 -1.88 18.36 8.94
C GLU A 126 -1.79 17.87 7.48
N TRP A 127 -2.94 17.71 6.83
CA TRP A 127 -2.99 17.07 5.51
C TRP A 127 -3.69 17.89 4.44
N VAL A 128 -4.21 19.08 4.73
CA VAL A 128 -4.92 19.92 3.76
C VAL A 128 -4.03 20.22 2.56
N TRP A 129 -2.73 20.44 2.79
CA TRP A 129 -1.78 20.70 1.71
C TRP A 129 -1.65 19.53 0.71
N LEU A 130 -1.90 18.29 1.12
CA LEU A 130 -1.69 17.08 0.31
C LEU A 130 -3.01 16.45 -0.16
N TYR A 131 -4.02 16.42 0.71
CA TYR A 131 -5.29 15.71 0.52
C TYR A 131 -6.52 16.63 0.55
N GLY A 132 -6.36 17.92 0.90
CA GLY A 132 -7.48 18.83 1.15
C GLY A 132 -8.25 18.50 2.43
N ASP A 133 -9.40 19.16 2.62
CA ASP A 133 -10.32 18.82 3.71
C ASP A 133 -10.96 17.45 3.48
N LEU A 134 -10.97 16.60 4.51
CA LEU A 134 -11.63 15.29 4.43
C LEU A 134 -13.15 15.44 4.56
N GLU A 135 -13.88 14.79 3.67
CA GLU A 135 -15.33 14.60 3.80
C GLU A 135 -15.69 13.62 4.91
N GLU A 136 -16.97 13.52 5.26
CA GLU A 136 -17.46 12.50 6.20
C GLU A 136 -17.07 11.07 5.75
N GLY A 137 -16.72 10.24 6.73
CA GLY A 137 -16.29 8.86 6.49
C GLY A 137 -15.38 8.30 7.57
N ILE A 138 -15.00 7.03 7.38
CA ILE A 138 -14.01 6.32 8.22
C ILE A 138 -12.70 6.27 7.45
N TYR A 139 -11.62 6.62 8.14
CA TYR A 139 -10.29 6.76 7.56
C TYR A 139 -9.25 5.99 8.38
N GLN A 140 -8.15 5.63 7.73
CA GLN A 140 -6.96 5.08 8.36
C GLN A 140 -5.77 5.99 8.01
N LEU A 141 -5.01 6.36 9.04
CA LEU A 141 -3.73 7.06 8.90
C LEU A 141 -2.60 6.08 9.22
N GLU A 142 -1.64 5.98 8.32
CA GLU A 142 -0.39 5.23 8.50
C GLU A 142 0.77 6.19 8.75
N LYS A 143 1.60 5.88 9.75
CA LYS A 143 2.96 6.44 9.89
C LYS A 143 3.98 5.34 10.09
N LYS A 144 5.20 5.57 9.61
CA LYS A 144 6.30 4.63 9.78
C LYS A 144 7.13 4.99 11.00
N ILE A 145 7.31 4.01 11.88
CA ILE A 145 8.32 4.08 12.94
C ILE A 145 9.59 3.41 12.41
N ILE A 146 10.68 4.18 12.43
CA ILE A 146 12.03 3.73 12.15
C ILE A 146 12.62 3.23 13.46
N LEU A 147 12.83 1.92 13.55
CA LEU A 147 13.31 1.26 14.75
C LEU A 147 14.71 0.70 14.54
N ARG A 148 15.66 1.08 15.39
CA ARG A 148 17.01 0.50 15.37
C ARG A 148 16.97 -0.94 15.87
N LYS A 149 17.58 -1.85 15.13
CA LYS A 149 17.80 -3.25 15.50
C LYS A 149 19.04 -3.37 16.39
N GLU A 150 19.14 -4.46 17.13
CA GLU A 150 20.29 -4.76 17.99
C GLU A 150 21.60 -4.90 17.20
N ASP A 151 21.51 -5.37 15.96
CA ASP A 151 22.65 -5.61 15.05
C ASP A 151 23.06 -4.37 14.24
N SER A 152 22.66 -3.17 14.66
CA SER A 152 22.84 -1.87 13.97
C SER A 152 22.01 -1.66 12.71
N GLY A 153 21.17 -2.62 12.30
CA GLY A 153 20.19 -2.42 11.23
C GLY A 153 19.04 -1.48 11.60
N ILE A 154 18.20 -1.15 10.62
CA ILE A 154 16.92 -0.46 10.84
C ILE A 154 15.76 -1.31 10.36
N GLU A 155 14.59 -1.06 10.96
CA GLU A 155 13.31 -1.64 10.58
C GLU A 155 12.31 -0.50 10.37
N LEU A 156 11.51 -0.60 9.31
CA LEU A 156 10.42 0.34 9.04
C LEU A 156 9.11 -0.35 9.36
N LEU A 157 8.43 0.11 10.38
CA LEU A 157 7.21 -0.52 10.92
C LEU A 157 6.02 0.41 10.68
N PRO A 158 4.99 -0.01 9.92
CA PRO A 158 3.84 0.82 9.62
C PRO A 158 2.83 0.74 10.77
N TYR A 159 2.68 1.82 11.53
CA TYR A 159 1.65 1.93 12.57
C TYR A 159 0.42 2.61 11.99
N TYR A 160 -0.76 2.21 12.48
CA TYR A 160 -2.04 2.72 11.99
C TYR A 160 -2.92 3.24 13.12
N VAL A 161 -3.66 4.31 12.84
CA VAL A 161 -4.84 4.71 13.60
C VAL A 161 -6.04 4.77 12.66
N VAL A 162 -7.21 4.40 13.16
CA VAL A 162 -8.49 4.57 12.45
C VAL A 162 -9.26 5.68 13.14
N PHE A 163 -9.94 6.51 12.36
CA PHE A 163 -10.71 7.64 12.86
C PHE A 163 -11.91 7.92 11.95
N GLN A 164 -12.87 8.68 12.47
CA GLN A 164 -14.08 9.07 11.74
C GLN A 164 -14.16 10.59 11.62
N ILE A 165 -14.51 11.06 10.43
CA ILE A 165 -14.94 12.43 10.16
C ILE A 165 -16.47 12.43 10.04
N GLY A 166 -17.14 13.35 10.73
CA GLY A 166 -18.61 13.39 10.81
C GLY A 166 -19.16 12.58 12.00
N LYS A 167 -20.48 12.58 12.15
CA LYS A 167 -21.20 11.90 13.24
C LYS A 167 -21.74 10.53 12.85
#